data_AF-A0A9X4J4U3-F1
#
_entry.id   AF-A0A9X4J4U3-F1
#
_cell.length_a   1.000
_cell.length_b   1.000
_cell.length_c   1.000
_cell.angle_alpha   90.00
_cell.angle_beta   90.00
_cell.angle_gamma   90.00
#
_symmetry.space_group_name_H-M   'P 1'
#
loop_
_entity.id
_entity.type
_entity.pdbx_description
1 polymer ?
#
loop_
_entity_poly.entity_id
_entity_poly.type
_entity_poly.pdbx_seq_one_letter_code
_entity_poly.pdbx_strand_id
1 'polypeptide(L)'
;MYFSELIFGFITFCGGCITVYLTAYSKEKGKNKALKEDLIETENEKKRIQAKFDTELESIKKQHALDIKKREFRYIDKREQFTKYFGLLESFHTKSNTLISDRFQSVMPDFFAAFASGDKDRISSAIKFFAETNNEIFRGLYEDLNKLKAETHGLRLVSSDELDSLLNELDAVMTNSINCTSEMLQFMSKPEFWQDQKLLTPYQENVERSAREVELVHSRVKKQMKAELDEI
;
A
#
# COMPACT_ATOMS: atom_id res chain seq x y z
N MET A 1 -29.58 -111.06 -8.27
CA MET A 1 -28.81 -110.07 -9.07
C MET A 1 -29.31 -108.62 -8.94
N TYR A 2 -30.44 -108.33 -8.26
CA TYR A 2 -31.03 -106.98 -8.22
C TYR A 2 -30.65 -106.07 -7.03
N PHE A 3 -30.21 -106.63 -5.89
CA PHE A 3 -29.97 -105.83 -4.68
C PHE A 3 -28.63 -105.07 -4.72
N SER A 4 -27.61 -105.62 -5.37
CA SER A 4 -26.29 -105.00 -5.52
C SER A 4 -26.29 -103.81 -6.48
N GLU A 5 -27.07 -103.88 -7.57
CA GLU A 5 -27.21 -102.77 -8.54
C GLU A 5 -27.94 -101.57 -7.92
N LEU A 6 -28.95 -101.82 -7.09
CA LEU A 6 -29.74 -100.79 -6.41
C LEU A 6 -28.90 -100.05 -5.36
N ILE A 7 -28.04 -100.76 -4.63
CA ILE A 7 -27.05 -100.17 -3.70
C ILE A 7 -26.02 -99.34 -4.47
N PHE A 8 -25.52 -99.84 -5.60
CA PHE A 8 -24.54 -99.11 -6.41
C PHE A 8 -25.14 -97.83 -7.03
N GLY A 9 -26.38 -97.89 -7.51
CA GLY A 9 -27.16 -96.75 -7.97
C GLY A 9 -27.41 -95.69 -6.88
N PHE A 10 -27.71 -96.12 -5.66
CA PHE A 10 -27.87 -95.23 -4.52
C PHE A 10 -26.55 -94.55 -4.12
N ILE A 11 -25.44 -95.29 -4.07
CA ILE A 11 -24.11 -94.74 -3.77
C ILE A 11 -23.67 -93.72 -4.83
N THR A 12 -23.89 -94.00 -6.10
CA THR A 12 -23.56 -93.08 -7.21
C THR A 12 -24.45 -91.84 -7.21
N PHE A 13 -25.75 -91.97 -6.89
CA PHE A 13 -26.64 -90.82 -6.70
C PHE A 13 -26.21 -89.95 -5.51
N CYS A 14 -25.94 -90.55 -4.35
CA CYS A 14 -25.42 -89.83 -3.19
C CYS A 14 -24.06 -89.17 -3.49
N GLY A 15 -23.18 -89.86 -4.22
CA GLY A 15 -21.92 -89.30 -4.72
C GLY A 15 -22.14 -88.08 -5.61
N GLY A 16 -23.09 -88.14 -6.55
CA GLY A 16 -23.48 -87.01 -7.39
C GLY A 16 -24.05 -85.83 -6.60
N CYS A 17 -24.90 -86.08 -5.61
CA CYS A 17 -25.44 -85.03 -4.73
C CYS A 17 -24.32 -84.35 -3.90
N ILE A 18 -23.36 -85.12 -3.39
CA ILE A 18 -22.22 -84.61 -2.64
C ILE A 18 -21.30 -83.77 -3.53
N THR A 19 -21.02 -84.20 -4.76
CA THR A 19 -20.15 -83.43 -5.68
C THR A 19 -20.81 -82.12 -6.10
N VAL A 20 -22.12 -82.11 -6.40
CA VAL A 20 -22.85 -80.88 -6.71
C VAL A 20 -22.86 -79.93 -5.52
N TYR A 21 -23.12 -80.43 -4.30
CA TYR A 21 -23.08 -79.63 -3.08
C TYR A 21 -21.69 -79.01 -2.82
N LEU A 22 -20.63 -79.82 -2.91
CA LEU A 22 -19.25 -79.34 -2.72
C LEU A 22 -18.86 -78.31 -3.77
N THR A 23 -19.31 -78.49 -5.01
CA THR A 23 -19.03 -77.54 -6.11
C THR A 23 -19.77 -76.22 -5.89
N ALA A 24 -21.05 -76.26 -5.51
CA ALA A 24 -21.84 -75.06 -5.20
C ALA A 24 -21.28 -74.32 -3.98
N TYR A 25 -20.95 -75.05 -2.90
CA TYR A 25 -20.34 -74.49 -1.70
C TYR A 25 -18.98 -73.86 -1.97
N SER A 26 -18.11 -74.53 -2.74
CA SER A 26 -16.79 -73.97 -3.10
C SER A 26 -16.93 -72.71 -3.97
N LYS A 27 -17.90 -72.68 -4.89
CA LYS A 27 -18.20 -71.51 -5.72
C LYS A 27 -18.72 -70.33 -4.89
N GLU A 28 -19.68 -70.55 -4.01
CA GLU A 28 -20.22 -69.49 -3.12
C GLU A 28 -19.19 -69.02 -2.09
N LYS A 29 -18.39 -69.93 -1.53
CA LYS A 29 -17.27 -69.57 -0.65
C LYS A 29 -16.23 -68.73 -1.39
N GLY A 30 -15.92 -69.07 -2.65
CA GLY A 30 -15.04 -68.30 -3.53
C GLY A 30 -15.57 -66.89 -3.80
N LYS A 31 -16.85 -66.77 -4.17
CA LYS A 31 -17.51 -65.46 -4.35
C LYS A 31 -17.52 -64.62 -3.09
N ASN A 32 -17.88 -65.20 -1.94
CA ASN A 32 -17.88 -64.47 -0.66
C ASN A 32 -16.49 -64.01 -0.26
N LYS A 33 -15.44 -64.77 -0.60
CA LYS A 33 -14.06 -64.36 -0.37
C LYS A 33 -13.69 -63.18 -1.27
N ALA A 34 -13.96 -63.27 -2.58
CA ALA A 34 -13.72 -62.18 -3.51
C ALA A 34 -14.49 -60.91 -3.12
N LEU A 35 -15.77 -61.02 -2.75
CA LEU A 35 -16.59 -59.90 -2.32
C LEU A 35 -16.02 -59.20 -1.07
N LYS A 36 -15.46 -59.96 -0.12
CA LYS A 36 -14.79 -59.40 1.06
C LYS A 36 -13.49 -58.68 0.69
N GLU A 37 -12.71 -59.26 -0.22
CA GLU A 37 -11.48 -58.64 -0.72
C GLU A 37 -11.79 -57.32 -1.45
N ASP A 38 -12.78 -57.31 -2.36
CA ASP A 38 -13.25 -56.11 -3.06
C ASP A 38 -13.78 -55.03 -2.09
N LEU A 39 -14.49 -55.44 -1.03
CA LEU A 39 -14.97 -54.51 0.02
C LEU A 39 -13.80 -53.84 0.75
N ILE A 40 -12.79 -54.63 1.12
CA ILE A 40 -11.59 -54.12 1.80
C ILE A 40 -10.81 -53.19 0.87
N GLU A 41 -10.64 -53.55 -0.41
CA GLU A 41 -9.98 -52.72 -1.40
C GLU A 41 -10.72 -51.39 -1.59
N THR A 42 -12.03 -51.43 -1.79
CA THR A 42 -12.87 -50.23 -1.96
C THR A 42 -12.82 -49.34 -0.72
N GLU A 43 -12.86 -49.91 0.48
CA GLU A 43 -12.77 -49.15 1.73
C GLU A 43 -11.39 -48.51 1.90
N ASN A 44 -10.32 -49.21 1.54
CA ASN A 44 -8.96 -48.68 1.55
C ASN A 44 -8.78 -47.56 0.52
N GLU A 45 -9.32 -47.71 -0.69
CA GLU A 45 -9.31 -46.67 -1.71
C GLU A 45 -10.08 -45.44 -1.24
N LYS A 46 -11.28 -45.62 -0.66
CA LYS A 46 -12.06 -44.53 -0.08
C LYS A 46 -11.27 -43.79 1.00
N LYS A 47 -10.66 -44.51 1.95
CA LYS A 47 -9.81 -43.90 3.00
C LYS A 47 -8.62 -43.17 2.41
N ARG A 48 -7.98 -43.73 1.38
CA ARG A 48 -6.86 -43.10 0.68
C ARG A 48 -7.27 -41.80 0.00
N ILE A 49 -8.41 -41.81 -0.70
CA ILE A 49 -8.96 -40.64 -1.38
C ILE A 49 -9.34 -39.58 -0.35
N GLN A 50 -10.01 -39.97 0.74
CA GLN A 50 -10.39 -39.05 1.81
C GLN A 50 -9.16 -38.41 2.47
N ALA A 51 -8.15 -39.19 2.82
CA ALA A 51 -6.91 -38.67 3.40
C ALA A 51 -6.17 -37.70 2.44
N LYS A 52 -6.21 -37.95 1.13
CA LYS A 52 -5.67 -37.02 0.13
C LYS A 52 -6.42 -35.69 0.15
N PHE A 53 -7.75 -35.72 0.09
CA PHE A 53 -8.56 -34.50 0.13
C PHE A 53 -8.43 -33.75 1.45
N ASP A 54 -8.35 -34.44 2.59
CA ASP A 54 -8.14 -33.81 3.90
C ASP A 54 -6.78 -33.10 3.94
N THR A 55 -5.74 -33.70 3.35
CA THR A 55 -4.40 -33.11 3.27
C THR A 55 -4.37 -31.88 2.35
N GLU A 56 -5.01 -31.96 1.18
CA GLU A 56 -5.16 -30.83 0.25
C GLU A 56 -5.97 -29.70 0.86
N LEU A 57 -7.05 -30.02 1.58
CA LEU A 57 -7.88 -29.02 2.26
C LEU A 57 -7.08 -28.28 3.34
N GLU A 58 -6.30 -29.02 4.14
CA GLU A 58 -5.47 -28.41 5.18
C GLU A 58 -4.31 -27.57 4.59
N SER A 59 -3.73 -27.98 3.46
CA SER A 59 -2.70 -27.18 2.79
C SER A 59 -3.29 -25.88 2.24
N ILE A 60 -4.45 -25.94 1.60
CA ILE A 60 -5.18 -24.78 1.08
C ILE A 60 -5.58 -23.83 2.22
N LYS A 61 -6.12 -24.35 3.33
CA LYS A 61 -6.45 -23.53 4.51
C LYS A 61 -5.23 -22.81 5.07
N LYS A 62 -4.09 -23.51 5.20
CA LYS A 62 -2.84 -22.92 5.68
C LYS A 62 -2.33 -21.83 4.73
N GLN A 63 -2.42 -22.06 3.43
CA GLN A 63 -2.03 -21.07 2.42
C GLN A 63 -2.91 -19.81 2.50
N HIS A 64 -4.23 -19.97 2.55
CA HIS A 64 -5.14 -18.85 2.70
C HIS A 64 -4.94 -18.09 4.02
N ALA A 65 -4.74 -18.80 5.14
CA ALA A 65 -4.47 -18.17 6.43
C ALA A 65 -3.16 -17.35 6.40
N LEU A 66 -2.12 -17.86 5.73
CA LEU A 66 -0.87 -17.15 5.54
C LEU A 66 -1.06 -15.91 4.65
N ASP A 67 -1.80 -16.03 3.56
CA ASP A 67 -2.05 -14.92 2.65
C ASP A 67 -2.90 -13.82 3.29
N ILE A 68 -3.90 -14.17 4.09
CA ILE A 68 -4.68 -13.22 4.90
C ILE A 68 -3.76 -12.47 5.86
N LYS A 69 -2.91 -13.17 6.62
CA LYS A 69 -1.94 -12.53 7.54
C LYS A 69 -0.96 -11.61 6.82
N LYS A 70 -0.48 -12.00 5.64
CA LYS A 70 0.40 -11.16 4.81
C LYS A 70 -0.31 -9.88 4.36
N ARG A 71 -1.57 -9.98 3.92
CA ARG A 71 -2.39 -8.81 3.54
C ARG A 71 -2.62 -7.88 4.72
N GLU A 72 -3.01 -8.44 5.86
CA GLU A 72 -3.20 -7.68 7.11
C GLU A 72 -1.92 -6.92 7.50
N PHE A 73 -0.78 -7.60 7.51
CA PHE A 73 0.50 -6.95 7.81
C PHE A 73 0.84 -5.84 6.82
N ARG A 74 0.68 -6.07 5.51
CA ARG A 74 0.90 -5.05 4.48
C ARG A 74 -0.02 -3.85 4.64
N TYR A 75 -1.29 -4.07 4.95
CA TYR A 75 -2.25 -3.00 5.20
C TYR A 75 -1.83 -2.14 6.39
N ILE A 76 -1.48 -2.77 7.51
CA ILE A 76 -1.06 -2.08 8.73
C ILE A 76 0.19 -1.24 8.48
N ASP A 77 1.22 -1.83 7.88
CA ASP A 77 2.48 -1.16 7.56
C ASP A 77 2.27 0.01 6.59
N LYS A 78 1.56 -0.21 5.48
CA LYS A 78 1.23 0.86 4.51
C LYS A 78 0.48 2.01 5.16
N ARG A 79 -0.55 1.71 5.96
CA ARG A 79 -1.34 2.73 6.68
C ARG A 79 -0.47 3.54 7.64
N GLU A 80 0.45 2.91 8.35
CA GLU A 80 1.38 3.59 9.26
C GLU A 80 2.31 4.54 8.50
N GLN A 81 2.91 4.08 7.40
CA GLN A 81 3.75 4.93 6.54
C GLN A 81 2.97 6.12 5.97
N PHE A 82 1.75 5.89 5.48
CA PHE A 82 0.90 6.96 4.93
C PHE A 82 0.51 7.98 6.00
N THR A 83 0.17 7.52 7.21
CA THR A 83 -0.19 8.40 8.33
C THR A 83 1.02 9.25 8.75
N LYS A 84 2.19 8.64 8.85
CA LYS A 84 3.45 9.34 9.18
C LYS A 84 3.76 10.43 8.15
N TYR A 85 3.70 10.10 6.86
CA TYR A 85 3.96 11.04 5.79
C TYR A 85 2.97 12.21 5.79
N PHE A 86 1.67 11.93 5.90
CA PHE A 86 0.66 12.98 5.94
C PHE A 86 0.82 13.90 7.15
N GLY A 87 1.18 13.36 8.32
CA GLY A 87 1.48 14.17 9.50
C GLY A 87 2.64 15.13 9.27
N LEU A 88 3.70 14.69 8.57
CA LEU A 88 4.82 15.56 8.21
C LEU A 88 4.44 16.62 7.18
N LEU A 89 3.63 16.26 6.19
CA LEU A 89 3.16 17.15 5.14
C LEU A 89 2.25 18.26 5.71
N GLU A 90 1.35 17.91 6.61
CA GLU A 90 0.48 18.87 7.31
C GLU A 90 1.28 19.77 8.26
N SER A 91 2.28 19.21 8.95
CA SER A 91 3.21 19.99 9.77
C SER A 91 4.00 20.99 8.93
N PHE A 92 4.50 20.57 7.77
CA PHE A 92 5.18 21.43 6.81
C PHE A 92 4.27 22.58 6.35
N HIS A 93 3.04 22.27 5.93
CA HIS A 93 2.10 23.28 5.45
C HIS A 93 1.73 24.30 6.56
N THR A 94 1.42 23.80 7.75
CA THR A 94 1.09 24.65 8.91
C THR A 94 2.26 25.55 9.28
N LYS A 95 3.46 24.98 9.38
CA LYS A 95 4.68 25.72 9.74
C LYS A 95 5.06 26.72 8.66
N SER A 96 4.88 26.40 7.38
CA SER A 96 5.16 27.32 6.28
C SER A 96 4.26 28.56 6.36
N ASN A 97 2.96 28.36 6.57
CA ASN A 97 2.00 29.47 6.67
C ASN A 97 2.25 30.34 7.90
N THR A 98 2.49 29.74 9.07
CA THR A 98 2.75 30.50 10.30
C THR A 98 4.09 31.22 10.26
N LEU A 99 5.15 30.55 9.82
CA LEU A 99 6.51 31.10 9.80
C LEU A 99 6.62 32.28 8.81
N ILE A 100 5.97 32.18 7.64
CA ILE A 100 5.90 33.30 6.70
C ILE A 100 5.09 34.45 7.31
N SER A 101 3.89 34.19 7.84
CA SER A 101 3.02 35.23 8.41
C SER A 101 3.67 35.97 9.58
N ASP A 102 4.20 35.24 10.57
CA ASP A 102 4.76 35.82 11.79
C ASP A 102 6.02 36.66 11.50
N ARG A 103 6.87 36.18 10.60
CA ARG A 103 8.10 36.89 10.24
C ARG A 103 7.81 38.11 9.38
N PHE A 104 6.88 38.01 8.44
CA PHE A 104 6.46 39.16 7.65
C PHE A 104 5.87 40.26 8.54
N GLN A 105 4.97 39.89 9.47
CA GLN A 105 4.42 40.84 10.45
C GLN A 105 5.49 41.50 11.33
N SER A 106 6.56 40.77 11.66
CA SER A 106 7.65 41.30 12.50
C SER A 106 8.55 42.32 11.81
N VAL A 107 8.73 42.22 10.48
CA VAL A 107 9.71 43.05 9.74
C VAL A 107 9.05 44.23 9.03
N MET A 108 7.80 44.07 8.57
CA MET A 108 7.13 45.09 7.76
C MET A 108 6.96 46.47 8.45
N PRO A 109 6.66 46.59 9.76
CA PRO A 109 6.49 47.91 10.40
C PRO A 109 7.76 48.76 10.35
N ASP A 110 8.89 48.20 10.76
CA ASP A 110 10.19 48.89 10.74
C ASP A 110 10.64 49.20 9.31
N PHE A 111 10.34 48.28 8.39
CA PHE A 111 10.60 48.47 6.98
C PHE A 111 9.83 49.67 6.40
N PHE A 112 8.51 49.75 6.64
CA PHE A 112 7.70 50.88 6.17
C PHE A 112 8.09 52.20 6.83
N ALA A 113 8.43 52.17 8.13
CA ALA A 113 8.91 53.37 8.83
C ALA A 113 10.22 53.90 8.23
N ALA A 114 11.14 53.02 7.84
CA ALA A 114 12.38 53.40 7.16
C ALA A 114 12.09 54.07 5.80
N PHE A 115 11.20 53.49 4.99
CA PHE A 115 10.79 54.08 3.70
C PHE A 115 10.07 55.42 3.85
N ALA A 116 9.17 55.55 4.83
CA ALA A 116 8.47 56.81 5.10
C ALA A 116 9.40 57.93 5.56
N SER A 117 10.54 57.60 6.18
CA SER A 117 11.51 58.58 6.67
C SER A 117 12.31 59.27 5.55
N GLY A 118 12.39 58.66 4.35
CA GLY A 118 13.19 59.16 3.23
C GLY A 118 14.70 59.11 3.42
N ASP A 119 15.18 58.63 4.58
CA ASP A 119 16.59 58.45 4.92
C ASP A 119 17.14 57.21 4.19
N LYS A 120 18.09 57.44 3.27
CA LYS A 120 18.69 56.40 2.45
C LYS A 120 19.42 55.34 3.28
N ASP A 121 20.05 55.71 4.39
CA ASP A 121 20.80 54.77 5.23
C ASP A 121 19.85 53.88 6.02
N ARG A 122 18.73 54.43 6.51
CA ARG A 122 17.65 53.66 7.13
C ARG A 122 16.97 52.72 6.14
N ILE A 123 16.67 53.19 4.93
CA ILE A 123 16.06 52.37 3.87
C ILE A 123 16.99 51.20 3.50
N SER A 124 18.28 51.47 3.29
CA SER A 124 19.26 50.43 2.98
C SER A 124 19.38 49.40 4.10
N SER A 125 19.33 49.84 5.36
CA SER A 125 19.38 48.95 6.53
C SER A 125 18.12 48.07 6.63
N ALA A 126 16.94 48.64 6.39
CA ALA A 126 15.68 47.90 6.38
C ALA A 126 15.61 46.87 5.24
N ILE A 127 16.06 47.22 4.04
CA ILE A 127 16.19 46.29 2.91
C ILE A 127 17.09 45.10 3.26
N LYS A 128 18.25 45.38 3.86
CA LYS A 128 19.19 44.33 4.28
C LYS A 128 18.56 43.39 5.30
N PHE A 129 17.91 43.94 6.33
CA PHE A 129 17.26 43.16 7.38
C PHE A 129 16.11 42.29 6.85
N PHE A 130 15.31 42.82 5.92
CA PHE A 130 14.26 42.06 5.23
C PHE A 130 14.83 40.92 4.38
N ALA A 131 15.89 41.17 3.62
CA ALA A 131 16.57 40.14 2.83
C ALA A 131 17.18 39.04 3.72
N GLU A 132 17.83 39.40 4.83
CA GLU A 132 18.37 38.45 5.81
C GLU A 132 17.26 37.58 6.42
N THR A 133 16.16 38.20 6.84
CA THR A 133 15.00 37.47 7.40
C THR A 133 14.40 36.49 6.39
N ASN A 134 14.24 36.91 5.12
CA ASN A 134 13.74 36.04 4.07
C ASN A 134 14.67 34.84 3.83
N ASN A 135 15.99 35.06 3.81
CA ASN A 135 16.97 33.97 3.64
C ASN A 135 16.87 32.93 4.77
N GLU A 136 16.68 33.38 6.02
CA GLU A 136 16.47 32.47 7.15
C GLU A 136 15.20 31.64 7.02
N ILE A 137 14.09 32.26 6.57
CA ILE A 137 12.83 31.58 6.30
C ILE A 137 13.03 30.48 5.26
N PHE A 138 13.61 30.83 4.10
CA PHE A 138 13.79 29.86 3.02
C PHE A 138 14.73 28.73 3.40
N ARG A 139 15.80 29.02 4.16
CA ARG A 139 16.66 27.96 4.71
C ARG A 139 15.85 26.97 5.54
N GLY A 140 14.99 27.45 6.44
CA GLY A 140 14.11 26.60 7.24
C GLY A 140 13.11 25.80 6.41
N LEU A 141 12.50 26.42 5.39
CA LEU A 141 11.57 25.75 4.48
C LEU A 141 12.26 24.65 3.67
N TYR A 142 13.47 24.89 3.16
CA TYR A 142 14.24 23.86 2.45
C TYR A 142 14.68 22.72 3.38
N GLU A 143 15.05 23.02 4.63
CA GLU A 143 15.36 21.98 5.62
C GLU A 143 14.16 21.07 5.88
N ASP A 144 12.96 21.65 6.05
CA ASP A 144 11.75 20.85 6.28
C ASP A 144 11.28 20.12 5.01
N LEU A 145 11.41 20.71 3.83
CA LEU A 145 11.16 20.02 2.56
C LEU A 145 12.13 18.84 2.38
N ASN A 146 13.40 18.99 2.74
CA ASN A 146 14.37 17.89 2.66
C ASN A 146 14.04 16.75 3.63
N LYS A 147 13.51 17.04 4.82
CA LYS A 147 13.00 16.00 5.73
C LYS A 147 11.83 15.24 5.11
N LEU A 148 10.91 15.96 4.47
CA LEU A 148 9.77 15.34 3.78
C LEU A 148 10.25 14.42 2.62
N LYS A 149 11.21 14.88 1.83
CA LYS A 149 11.83 14.09 0.75
C LYS A 149 12.50 12.82 1.29
N ALA A 150 13.23 12.93 2.40
CA ALA A 150 13.87 11.79 3.02
C ALA A 150 12.85 10.73 3.47
N GLU A 151 11.72 11.17 4.02
CA GLU A 151 10.65 10.28 4.50
C GLU A 151 9.86 9.65 3.34
N THR A 152 9.80 10.30 2.18
CA THR A 152 9.21 9.75 0.95
C THR A 152 9.89 8.43 0.53
N HIS A 153 11.18 8.24 0.82
CA HIS A 153 11.87 6.98 0.53
C HIS A 153 11.29 5.76 1.25
N GLY A 154 10.75 5.94 2.47
CA GLY A 154 10.08 4.87 3.19
C GLY A 154 8.77 4.45 2.51
N LEU A 155 8.04 5.41 1.95
CA LEU A 155 6.80 5.14 1.21
C LEU A 155 7.05 4.36 -0.07
N ARG A 156 8.16 4.63 -0.76
CA ARG A 156 8.52 3.96 -2.03
C ARG A 156 8.61 2.44 -1.91
N LEU A 157 8.89 1.91 -0.72
CA LEU A 157 8.96 0.47 -0.48
C LEU A 157 7.59 -0.20 -0.46
N VAL A 158 6.53 0.57 -0.18
CA VAL A 158 5.17 0.06 0.02
C VAL A 158 4.17 0.63 -0.98
N SER A 159 4.51 1.68 -1.72
CA SER A 159 3.65 2.36 -2.69
C SER A 159 3.63 1.69 -4.06
N SER A 160 2.58 1.96 -4.84
CA SER A 160 2.57 1.65 -6.27
C SER A 160 3.48 2.62 -7.06
N ASP A 161 3.79 2.24 -8.31
CA ASP A 161 4.50 3.12 -9.26
C ASP A 161 3.73 4.42 -9.53
N GLU A 162 2.39 4.37 -9.51
CA GLU A 162 1.54 5.55 -9.68
C GLU A 162 1.71 6.53 -8.53
N LEU A 163 1.68 6.04 -7.28
CA LEU A 163 1.91 6.87 -6.11
C LEU A 163 3.35 7.39 -6.06
N ASP A 164 4.35 6.59 -6.44
CA ASP A 164 5.73 7.08 -6.52
C ASP A 164 5.88 8.23 -7.53
N SER A 165 5.24 8.13 -8.70
CA SER A 165 5.21 9.22 -9.68
C SER A 165 4.55 10.48 -9.11
N LEU A 166 3.44 10.34 -8.38
CA LEU A 166 2.75 11.46 -7.73
C LEU A 166 3.59 12.11 -6.63
N LEU A 167 4.35 11.33 -5.87
CA LEU A 167 5.27 11.83 -4.84
C LEU A 167 6.42 12.62 -5.47
N ASN A 168 6.97 12.15 -6.59
CA ASN A 168 7.99 12.89 -7.36
C ASN A 168 7.43 14.21 -7.93
N GLU A 169 6.20 14.19 -8.44
CA GLU A 169 5.50 15.38 -8.91
C GLU A 169 5.30 16.37 -7.75
N LEU A 170 4.89 15.87 -6.58
CA LEU A 170 4.66 16.67 -5.38
C LEU A 170 5.93 17.39 -4.90
N ASP A 171 7.05 16.68 -4.88
CA ASP A 171 8.38 17.24 -4.56
C ASP A 171 8.78 18.36 -5.53
N ALA A 172 8.51 18.18 -6.82
CA ALA A 172 8.83 19.15 -7.86
C ALA A 172 7.98 20.42 -7.70
N VAL A 173 6.66 20.29 -7.56
CA VAL A 173 5.75 21.44 -7.42
C VAL A 173 5.97 22.20 -6.11
N MET A 174 6.28 21.51 -5.00
CA MET A 174 6.65 22.18 -3.76
C MET A 174 7.97 22.95 -3.89
N THR A 175 8.99 22.34 -4.49
CA THR A 175 10.27 23.02 -4.74
C THR A 175 10.04 24.27 -5.60
N ASN A 176 9.24 24.15 -6.66
CA ASN A 176 8.89 25.28 -7.53
C ASN A 176 8.13 26.38 -6.77
N SER A 177 7.17 26.02 -5.92
CA SER A 177 6.40 26.99 -5.13
C SER A 177 7.27 27.79 -4.15
N ILE A 178 8.22 27.12 -3.48
CA ILE A 178 9.22 27.79 -2.63
C ILE A 178 10.08 28.74 -3.46
N ASN A 179 10.55 28.30 -4.64
CA ASN A 179 11.37 29.12 -5.53
C ASN A 179 10.60 30.37 -6.02
N CYS A 180 9.36 30.23 -6.50
CA CYS A 180 8.54 31.37 -6.93
C CYS A 180 8.31 32.36 -5.78
N THR A 181 8.06 31.87 -4.57
CA THR A 181 7.91 32.72 -3.38
C THR A 181 9.22 33.44 -3.04
N SER A 182 10.35 32.74 -3.14
CA SER A 182 11.69 33.31 -2.94
C SER A 182 12.02 34.40 -3.95
N GLU A 183 11.76 34.16 -5.23
CA GLU A 183 11.95 35.15 -6.29
C GLU A 183 11.10 36.41 -6.06
N MET A 184 9.83 36.23 -5.64
CA MET A 184 8.95 37.34 -5.29
C MET A 184 9.51 38.18 -4.14
N LEU A 185 9.90 37.54 -3.03
CA LEU A 185 10.42 38.26 -1.85
C LEU A 185 11.80 38.88 -2.10
N GLN A 186 12.64 38.25 -2.91
CA GLN A 186 13.90 38.85 -3.37
C GLN A 186 13.65 40.08 -4.23
N PHE A 187 12.66 40.05 -5.13
CA PHE A 187 12.27 41.22 -5.92
C PHE A 187 11.76 42.36 -5.03
N MET A 188 10.97 42.06 -3.99
CA MET A 188 10.51 43.06 -3.01
C MET A 188 11.65 43.73 -2.23
N SER A 189 12.81 43.07 -2.15
CA SER A 189 14.01 43.64 -1.52
C SER A 189 14.75 44.62 -2.45
N LYS A 190 14.35 44.76 -3.71
CA LYS A 190 15.03 45.61 -4.68
C LYS A 190 14.41 47.02 -4.76
N PRO A 191 15.21 48.08 -4.95
CA PRO A 191 14.70 49.45 -5.08
C PRO A 191 13.64 49.64 -6.18
N GLU A 192 13.73 48.86 -7.26
CA GLU A 192 12.84 48.92 -8.43
C GLU A 192 11.38 48.61 -8.05
N PHE A 193 11.17 47.66 -7.13
CA PHE A 193 9.83 47.34 -6.63
C PHE A 193 9.18 48.54 -5.93
N TRP A 194 9.97 49.32 -5.20
CA TRP A 194 9.47 50.47 -4.45
C TRP A 194 9.22 51.70 -5.32
N GLN A 195 9.78 51.73 -6.54
CA GLN A 195 9.49 52.75 -7.53
C GLN A 195 8.21 52.44 -8.31
N ASP A 196 7.95 51.17 -8.62
CA ASP A 196 6.72 50.73 -9.24
C ASP A 196 6.28 49.35 -8.72
N GLN A 197 5.30 49.35 -7.82
CA GLN A 197 4.76 48.12 -7.22
C GLN A 197 4.03 47.23 -8.24
N LYS A 198 3.63 47.76 -9.41
CA LYS A 198 2.99 46.97 -10.47
C LYS A 198 3.94 45.93 -11.07
N LEU A 199 5.25 46.12 -10.91
CA LEU A 199 6.25 45.14 -11.33
C LEU A 199 6.18 43.83 -10.53
N LEU A 200 5.44 43.80 -9.41
CA LEU A 200 5.23 42.61 -8.59
C LEU A 200 4.16 41.66 -9.17
N THR A 201 3.23 42.16 -9.99
CA THR A 201 2.11 41.37 -10.55
C THR A 201 2.53 40.04 -11.18
N PRO A 202 3.54 39.95 -12.06
CA PRO A 202 3.95 38.66 -12.65
C PRO A 202 4.46 37.66 -11.59
N TYR A 203 5.10 38.14 -10.52
CA TYR A 203 5.56 37.27 -9.43
C TYR A 203 4.40 36.74 -8.60
N GLN A 204 3.40 37.58 -8.30
CA GLN A 204 2.18 37.18 -7.61
C GLN A 204 1.41 36.11 -8.40
N GLU A 205 1.22 36.32 -9.70
CA GLU A 205 0.56 35.35 -10.57
C GLU A 205 1.28 33.99 -10.60
N ASN A 206 2.62 34.00 -10.60
CA ASN A 206 3.42 32.78 -10.55
C ASN A 206 3.29 32.05 -9.20
N VAL A 207 3.36 32.78 -8.08
CA VAL A 207 3.16 32.23 -6.72
C VAL A 207 1.77 31.62 -6.57
N GLU A 208 0.73 32.31 -7.04
CA GLU A 208 -0.63 31.78 -7.00
C GLU A 208 -0.80 30.54 -7.88
N ARG A 209 -0.17 30.52 -9.07
CA ARG A 209 -0.20 29.36 -9.96
C ARG A 209 0.48 28.16 -9.31
N SER A 210 1.70 28.34 -8.78
CA SER A 210 2.44 27.25 -8.13
C SER A 210 1.72 26.74 -6.88
N ALA A 211 1.08 27.62 -6.10
CA ALA A 211 0.29 27.21 -4.95
C ALA A 211 -0.91 26.33 -5.34
N ARG A 212 -1.63 26.71 -6.41
CA ARG A 212 -2.75 25.88 -6.93
C ARG A 212 -2.28 24.52 -7.43
N GLU A 213 -1.11 24.45 -8.07
CA GLU A 213 -0.51 23.19 -8.52
C GLU A 213 -0.15 22.29 -7.33
N VAL A 214 0.45 22.84 -6.28
CA VAL A 214 0.75 22.10 -5.03
C VAL A 214 -0.53 21.48 -4.45
N GLU A 215 -1.61 22.25 -4.32
CA GLU A 215 -2.89 21.76 -3.79
C GLU A 215 -3.51 20.65 -4.65
N LEU A 216 -3.40 20.78 -5.98
CA LEU A 216 -3.90 19.78 -6.91
C LEU A 216 -3.15 18.46 -6.77
N VAL A 217 -1.82 18.49 -6.77
CA VAL A 217 -0.98 17.28 -6.65
C VAL A 217 -1.13 16.67 -5.27
N HIS A 218 -1.17 17.48 -4.22
CA HIS A 218 -1.44 17.05 -2.85
C HIS A 218 -2.77 16.26 -2.75
N SER A 219 -3.84 16.78 -3.36
CA SER A 219 -5.14 16.09 -3.43
C SER A 219 -5.08 14.76 -4.19
N ARG A 220 -4.30 14.69 -5.28
CA ARG A 220 -4.07 13.45 -6.05
C ARG A 220 -3.32 12.40 -5.23
N VAL A 221 -2.23 12.78 -4.56
CA VAL A 221 -1.49 11.90 -3.63
C VAL A 221 -2.43 11.33 -2.56
N LYS A 222 -3.25 12.19 -1.93
CA LYS A 222 -4.23 11.75 -0.92
C LYS A 222 -5.24 10.73 -1.46
N LYS A 223 -5.76 10.96 -2.66
CA LYS A 223 -6.71 10.04 -3.30
C LYS A 223 -6.06 8.70 -3.62
N GLN A 224 -4.85 8.72 -4.16
CA GLN A 224 -4.13 7.50 -4.50
C GLN A 224 -3.78 6.67 -3.26
N MET A 225 -3.31 7.31 -2.19
CA MET A 225 -3.05 6.61 -0.93
C MET A 225 -4.30 5.93 -0.36
N LYS A 226 -5.48 6.54 -0.51
CA LYS A 226 -6.74 5.90 -0.10
C LYS A 226 -7.08 4.70 -0.99
N ALA A 227 -6.98 4.86 -2.31
CA ALA A 227 -7.23 3.78 -3.26
C ALA A 227 -6.33 2.56 -2.99
N GLU A 228 -5.04 2.79 -2.74
CA GLU A 228 -4.09 1.72 -2.42
C GLU A 228 -4.38 0.99 -1.10
N LEU A 229 -5.05 1.64 -0.14
CA LEU A 229 -5.46 0.98 1.10
C LEU A 229 -6.74 0.15 0.90
N ASP A 230 -7.63 0.59 0.01
CA ASP A 230 -8.88 -0.11 -0.31
C ASP A 230 -8.66 -1.37 -1.19
N GLU A 231 -7.52 -1.46 -1.90
CA GLU A 231 -7.18 -2.55 -2.82
C GLU A 231 -6.43 -3.75 -2.20
N ILE A 232 -6.06 -3.71 -0.90
CA ILE A 232 -5.27 -4.77 -0.21
C ILE A 232 -6.12 -5.97 0.22
#